data_AF-A0A9P5BK76-F1
#
_entry.id   AF-A0A9P5BK76-F1
#
_cell.length_a   1.000
_cell.length_b   1.000
_cell.length_c   1.000
_cell.angle_alpha   90.00
_cell.angle_beta   90.00
_cell.angle_gamma   90.00
#
_symmetry.space_group_name_H-M   'P 1'
#
loop_
_entity.id
_entity.type
_entity.pdbx_description
1 polymer ?
#
loop_
_entity_poly.entity_id
_entity_poly.type
_entity_poly.pdbx_seq_one_letter_code
_entity_poly.pdbx_strand_id
1 'polypeptide(L)'
;MSESATEQLPALPSDLTPQSWDEVVRRPSRPQLPDYLMDGARCNEALDRYYAERNPRFRTLLHGDTHIGNIYFTDDNRIGFLDWSAFHFGSCFHDVVYHMTAMLSVGDRRTHEIEILDHYLETLHRLGGPKFDRHNDPEVMVEYKRSFMTNVIWLICPDGLQSKERVATLCDRIVATYDDHKVIDVILGQPKPVA
;
A
#
# COMPACT_ATOMS: atom_id res chain seq x y z
N MET A 1 47.15 -21.65 18.24
CA MET A 1 46.17 -21.77 17.14
C MET A 1 44.81 -21.51 17.76
N SER A 2 44.19 -20.36 17.50
CA SER A 2 42.83 -20.07 17.98
C SER A 2 41.84 -20.38 16.87
N GLU A 3 40.95 -21.34 17.12
CA GLU A 3 39.79 -21.57 16.26
C GLU A 3 38.84 -20.38 16.40
N SER A 4 38.70 -19.64 15.31
CA SER A 4 37.64 -18.66 15.12
C SER A 4 36.33 -19.42 14.95
N ALA A 5 35.57 -19.58 16.03
CA ALA A 5 34.18 -19.97 15.94
C ALA A 5 33.41 -18.82 15.26
N THR A 6 33.12 -18.99 13.98
CA THR A 6 32.15 -18.14 13.28
C THR A 6 30.79 -18.41 13.91
N GLU A 7 30.38 -17.55 14.83
CA GLU A 7 29.06 -17.57 15.43
C GLU A 7 28.05 -17.29 14.31
N GLN A 8 27.45 -18.35 13.76
CA GLN A 8 26.33 -18.23 12.85
C GLN A 8 25.17 -17.63 13.64
N LEU A 9 24.78 -16.41 13.25
CA LEU A 9 23.55 -15.79 13.74
C LEU A 9 22.40 -16.80 13.60
N PRO A 10 21.53 -16.95 14.61
CA PRO A 10 20.40 -17.86 14.53
C PRO A 10 19.56 -17.50 13.30
N ALA A 11 19.16 -18.52 12.55
CA ALA A 11 18.20 -18.33 11.47
C ALA A 11 16.95 -17.64 12.04
N LEU A 12 16.43 -16.64 11.32
CA LEU A 12 15.16 -16.02 11.67
C LEU A 12 14.11 -17.14 11.83
N PRO A 13 13.24 -17.07 12.86
CA PRO A 13 12.17 -18.04 13.01
C PRO A 13 11.34 -18.10 11.71
N SER A 14 10.76 -19.26 11.41
CA SER A 14 10.16 -19.56 10.09
C SER A 14 9.00 -18.63 9.67
N ASP A 15 8.42 -17.93 10.64
CA ASP A 15 7.42 -16.88 10.48
C ASP A 15 8.02 -15.53 10.01
N LEU A 16 9.33 -15.35 10.12
CA LEU A 16 10.10 -14.18 9.69
C LEU A 16 10.99 -14.43 8.46
N THR A 17 11.04 -15.66 7.93
CA THR A 17 11.67 -15.91 6.63
C THR A 17 10.89 -15.23 5.49
N PRO A 18 11.56 -14.61 4.50
CA PRO A 18 10.89 -14.07 3.33
C PRO A 18 10.09 -15.16 2.63
N GLN A 19 8.77 -14.96 2.53
CA GLN A 19 7.85 -15.90 1.90
C GLN A 19 7.54 -15.40 0.49
N SER A 20 7.40 -16.34 -0.45
CA SER A 20 6.96 -15.97 -1.79
C SER A 20 5.49 -15.53 -1.76
N TRP A 21 5.09 -14.69 -2.72
CA TRP A 21 3.69 -14.27 -2.88
C TRP A 21 2.74 -15.46 -2.87
N ASP A 22 3.04 -16.47 -3.71
CA ASP A 22 2.18 -17.64 -3.92
C ASP A 22 2.04 -18.48 -2.65
N GLU A 23 3.11 -18.60 -1.86
CA GLU A 23 3.07 -19.26 -0.55
C GLU A 23 2.17 -18.56 0.44
N VAL A 24 2.13 -17.22 0.41
CA VAL A 24 1.26 -16.46 1.33
C VAL A 24 -0.18 -16.54 0.87
N VAL A 25 -0.50 -16.19 -0.37
CA VAL A 25 -1.90 -16.07 -0.82
C VAL A 25 -2.65 -17.40 -0.87
N ARG A 26 -1.94 -18.54 -0.94
CA ARG A 26 -2.54 -19.89 -1.01
C ARG A 26 -2.72 -20.57 0.36
N ARG A 27 -2.41 -19.90 1.47
CA ARG A 27 -2.56 -20.53 2.80
C ARG A 27 -4.03 -20.74 3.16
N PRO A 28 -4.38 -21.83 3.85
CA PRO A 28 -5.75 -22.07 4.30
C PRO A 28 -6.31 -20.98 5.24
N SER A 29 -5.44 -20.27 5.97
CA SER A 29 -5.83 -19.18 6.89
C SER A 29 -6.10 -17.83 6.20
N ARG A 30 -5.79 -17.71 4.91
CA ARG A 30 -5.84 -16.46 4.16
C ARG A 30 -7.16 -16.33 3.41
N PRO A 31 -7.66 -15.10 3.21
CA PRO A 31 -8.82 -14.87 2.35
C PRO A 31 -8.50 -15.32 0.91
N GLN A 32 -9.47 -15.91 0.24
CA GLN A 32 -9.36 -16.23 -1.18
C GLN A 32 -9.32 -14.92 -1.98
N LEU A 33 -8.21 -14.67 -2.68
CA LEU A 33 -8.09 -13.53 -3.59
C LEU A 33 -8.66 -13.89 -4.97
N PRO A 34 -8.98 -12.89 -5.82
CA PRO A 34 -9.30 -13.14 -7.22
C PRO A 34 -8.17 -13.89 -7.94
N ASP A 35 -8.52 -14.67 -8.96
CA ASP A 35 -7.57 -15.57 -9.67
C ASP A 35 -6.29 -14.87 -10.14
N TYR A 36 -6.39 -13.61 -10.58
CA TYR A 36 -5.25 -12.83 -11.07
C TYR A 36 -4.26 -12.39 -9.99
N LEU A 37 -4.63 -12.54 -8.71
CA LEU A 37 -3.77 -12.35 -7.56
C LEU A 37 -3.39 -13.68 -6.89
N MET A 38 -3.98 -14.80 -7.32
CA MET A 38 -3.57 -16.13 -6.86
C MET A 38 -2.31 -16.63 -7.60
N ASP A 39 -2.01 -16.06 -8.76
CA ASP A 39 -0.72 -16.10 -9.45
C ASP A 39 -0.02 -14.75 -9.25
N GLY A 40 1.05 -14.74 -8.45
CA GLY A 40 1.77 -13.52 -8.10
C GLY A 40 2.60 -12.91 -9.22
N ALA A 41 2.82 -13.59 -10.35
CA ALA A 41 3.80 -13.16 -11.36
C ALA A 41 3.55 -11.74 -11.87
N ARG A 42 2.31 -11.46 -12.29
CA ARG A 42 1.94 -10.14 -12.83
C ARG A 42 1.90 -9.06 -11.74
N CYS A 43 1.48 -9.41 -10.53
CA CYS A 43 1.46 -8.45 -9.42
C CYS A 43 2.88 -8.09 -8.96
N ASN A 44 3.79 -9.07 -8.92
CA ASN A 44 5.20 -8.86 -8.61
C ASN A 44 5.89 -8.02 -9.69
N GLU A 45 5.64 -8.26 -10.98
CA GLU A 45 6.16 -7.38 -12.05
C GLU A 45 5.71 -5.93 -11.87
N ALA A 46 4.43 -5.71 -11.53
CA ALA A 46 3.91 -4.37 -11.29
C ALA A 46 4.50 -3.75 -10.03
N LEU A 47 4.71 -4.53 -8.96
CA LEU A 47 5.35 -4.05 -7.75
C LEU A 47 6.80 -3.60 -8.01
N ASP A 48 7.56 -4.42 -8.73
CA ASP A 48 8.93 -4.12 -9.13
C ASP A 48 8.98 -2.87 -10.02
N ARG A 49 8.09 -2.78 -11.02
CA ARG A 49 7.99 -1.60 -11.91
C ARG A 49 7.61 -0.34 -11.14
N TYR A 50 6.67 -0.42 -10.19
CA TYR A 50 6.27 0.72 -9.36
C TYR A 50 7.45 1.29 -8.57
N TYR A 51 8.28 0.43 -7.96
CA TYR A 51 9.44 0.87 -7.20
C TYR A 51 10.63 1.31 -8.07
N ALA A 52 10.81 0.71 -9.24
CA ALA A 52 11.87 1.08 -10.18
C ALA A 52 11.59 2.42 -10.90
N GLU A 53 10.33 2.73 -11.19
CA GLU A 53 9.90 3.90 -11.98
C GLU A 53 9.26 4.99 -11.11
N ARG A 54 9.88 5.30 -9.97
CA ARG A 54 9.40 6.37 -9.09
C ARG A 54 9.55 7.73 -9.76
N ASN A 55 8.46 8.50 -9.79
CA ASN A 55 8.46 9.84 -10.36
C ASN A 55 8.94 10.88 -9.31
N PRO A 56 10.10 11.53 -9.51
CA PRO A 56 10.65 12.47 -8.54
C PRO A 56 9.78 13.71 -8.33
N ARG A 57 8.88 14.04 -9.28
CA ARG A 57 7.93 15.14 -9.18
C ARG A 57 6.99 15.03 -7.98
N PHE A 58 6.66 13.82 -7.58
CA PHE A 58 5.73 13.53 -6.48
C PHE A 58 6.45 13.12 -5.20
N ARG A 59 7.78 13.22 -5.16
CA ARG A 59 8.58 12.71 -4.04
C ARG A 59 8.41 13.58 -2.78
N THR A 60 8.02 12.95 -1.68
CA THR A 60 7.99 13.54 -0.34
C THR A 60 8.49 12.55 0.72
N LEU A 61 8.72 13.03 1.94
CA LEU A 61 8.91 12.18 3.12
C LEU A 61 7.53 11.67 3.58
N LEU A 62 7.45 10.36 3.81
CA LEU A 62 6.22 9.66 4.16
C LEU A 62 6.31 9.03 5.54
N HIS A 63 5.15 8.83 6.17
CA HIS A 63 5.01 7.92 7.29
C HIS A 63 5.18 6.47 6.83
N GLY A 64 4.53 6.09 5.73
CA GLY A 64 4.66 4.78 5.09
C GLY A 64 3.84 3.65 5.70
N ASP A 65 3.03 3.92 6.74
CA ASP A 65 2.22 2.88 7.40
C ASP A 65 0.97 3.45 8.12
N THR A 66 0.12 4.16 7.38
CA THR A 66 -0.97 4.99 7.91
C THR A 66 -2.28 4.22 8.21
N HIS A 67 -2.17 2.95 8.62
CA HIS A 67 -3.31 2.11 8.98
C HIS A 67 -3.90 2.43 10.36
N ILE A 68 -5.09 1.92 10.66
CA ILE A 68 -5.88 2.30 11.86
C ILE A 68 -5.21 1.99 13.20
N GLY A 69 -4.25 1.06 13.20
CA GLY A 69 -3.50 0.70 14.40
C GLY A 69 -2.44 1.73 14.77
N ASN A 70 -2.04 2.58 13.82
CA ASN A 70 -1.04 3.63 14.02
C ASN A 70 -1.67 5.00 14.21
N ILE A 71 -2.95 5.06 14.60
CA ILE A 71 -3.68 6.29 14.81
C ILE A 71 -4.03 6.45 16.28
N TYR A 72 -3.89 7.67 16.79
CA TYR A 72 -4.41 8.06 18.10
C TYR A 72 -5.18 9.38 18.00
N PHE A 73 -6.08 9.55 18.97
CA PHE A 73 -6.85 10.76 19.16
C PHE A 73 -6.32 11.50 20.39
N THR A 74 -6.20 12.81 20.28
CA THR A 74 -5.87 13.70 21.39
C THR A 74 -7.13 14.20 22.08
N ASP A 75 -6.99 14.73 23.30
CA ASP A 75 -8.11 15.28 24.07
C ASP A 75 -8.82 16.45 23.37
N ASP A 76 -8.14 17.14 22.45
CA ASP A 76 -8.69 18.20 21.61
C ASP A 76 -9.25 17.70 20.26
N ASN A 77 -9.60 16.40 20.16
CA ASN A 77 -10.16 15.75 18.98
C ASN A 77 -9.30 15.85 17.72
N ARG A 78 -7.97 15.95 17.87
CA ARG A 78 -7.04 15.87 16.74
C ARG A 78 -6.58 14.44 16.55
N ILE A 79 -6.13 14.16 15.33
CA ILE A 79 -5.61 12.86 14.93
C ILE A 79 -4.09 12.98 14.82
N GLY A 80 -3.38 11.99 15.36
CA GLY A 80 -1.95 11.83 15.18
C GLY A 80 -1.58 10.43 14.71
N PHE A 81 -0.36 10.31 14.17
CA PHE A 81 0.21 9.03 13.76
C PHE A 81 1.30 8.56 14.74
N LEU A 82 1.24 7.29 15.13
CA LEU A 82 2.26 6.55 15.88
C LEU A 82 3.10 5.70 14.93
N ASP A 83 4.21 5.16 15.44
CA ASP A 83 5.05 4.19 14.74
C ASP A 83 5.61 4.68 13.40
N TRP A 84 6.57 5.59 13.50
CA TRP A 84 7.32 6.10 12.34
C TRP A 84 8.41 5.14 11.85
N SER A 85 8.39 3.85 12.19
CA SER A 85 9.47 2.92 11.80
C SER A 85 9.54 2.66 10.28
N ALA A 86 8.44 2.86 9.56
CA ALA A 86 8.33 2.67 8.11
C ALA A 86 8.62 3.93 7.28
N PHE A 87 9.12 5.01 7.89
CA PHE A 87 9.32 6.28 7.19
C PHE A 87 10.30 6.14 6.00
N HIS A 88 9.95 6.74 4.87
CA HIS A 88 10.79 6.71 3.67
C HIS A 88 10.40 7.82 2.70
N PHE A 89 11.21 8.03 1.67
CA PHE A 89 10.82 8.88 0.55
C PHE A 89 10.00 8.09 -0.45
N GLY A 90 8.89 8.65 -0.94
CA GLY A 90 8.05 8.04 -1.96
C GLY A 90 7.05 9.04 -2.53
N SER A 91 6.08 8.54 -3.30
CA SER A 91 5.01 9.37 -3.85
C SER A 91 4.19 10.01 -2.74
N CYS A 92 3.85 11.29 -2.87
CA CYS A 92 3.02 12.02 -1.92
C CYS A 92 1.63 11.38 -1.72
N PHE A 93 1.18 10.59 -2.70
CA PHE A 93 -0.09 9.89 -2.59
C PHE A 93 -0.06 8.63 -1.72
N HIS A 94 1.11 8.06 -1.39
CA HIS A 94 1.22 6.81 -0.62
C HIS A 94 0.41 6.89 0.70
N ASP A 95 0.73 7.84 1.57
CA ASP A 95 0.10 7.90 2.89
C ASP A 95 -1.43 8.13 2.80
N VAL A 96 -1.91 8.89 1.81
CA VAL A 96 -3.35 9.16 1.64
C VAL A 96 -4.11 7.97 1.05
N VAL A 97 -3.57 7.26 0.05
CA VAL A 97 -4.25 6.07 -0.52
C VAL A 97 -4.24 4.90 0.46
N TYR A 98 -3.17 4.75 1.23
CA TYR A 98 -3.10 3.74 2.28
C TYR A 98 -4.10 4.08 3.39
N HIS A 99 -4.04 5.29 3.95
CA HIS A 99 -4.95 5.71 5.00
C HIS A 99 -6.42 5.54 4.58
N MET A 100 -6.79 6.03 3.40
CA MET A 100 -8.15 5.94 2.88
C MET A 100 -8.64 4.49 2.76
N THR A 101 -7.80 3.61 2.20
CA THR A 101 -8.13 2.18 2.05
C THR A 101 -8.22 1.47 3.41
N ALA A 102 -7.38 1.88 4.37
CA ALA A 102 -7.37 1.28 5.70
C ALA A 102 -8.53 1.73 6.58
N MET A 103 -9.05 2.96 6.40
CA MET A 103 -10.15 3.49 7.22
C MET A 103 -11.53 3.17 6.64
N LEU A 104 -11.72 3.37 5.33
CA LEU A 104 -13.06 3.39 4.74
C LEU A 104 -13.53 2.01 4.31
N SER A 105 -14.84 1.79 4.38
CA SER A 105 -15.47 0.67 3.67
C SER A 105 -15.30 0.83 2.16
N VAL A 106 -15.48 -0.24 1.39
CA VAL A 106 -15.45 -0.18 -0.08
C VAL A 106 -16.48 0.83 -0.62
N GLY A 107 -17.68 0.84 -0.02
CA GLY A 107 -18.74 1.77 -0.38
C GLY A 107 -18.36 3.22 -0.10
N ASP A 108 -17.94 3.52 1.13
CA ASP A 108 -17.58 4.89 1.52
C ASP A 108 -16.42 5.42 0.70
N ARG A 109 -15.39 4.61 0.43
CA ARG A 109 -14.30 5.00 -0.46
C ARG A 109 -14.85 5.36 -1.84
N ARG A 110 -15.63 4.49 -2.48
CA ARG A 110 -16.19 4.75 -3.82
C ARG A 110 -17.04 6.03 -3.86
N THR A 111 -17.73 6.35 -2.77
CA THR A 111 -18.54 7.56 -2.66
C THR A 111 -17.71 8.83 -2.44
N HIS A 112 -16.66 8.76 -1.61
CA HIS A 112 -15.97 9.95 -1.10
C HIS A 112 -14.51 10.13 -1.59
N GLU A 113 -13.95 9.17 -2.31
CA GLU A 113 -12.52 9.16 -2.65
C GLU A 113 -12.04 10.45 -3.33
N ILE A 114 -12.77 10.92 -4.34
CA ILE A 114 -12.38 12.09 -5.12
C ILE A 114 -12.47 13.37 -4.28
N GLU A 115 -13.48 13.48 -3.42
CA GLU A 115 -13.63 14.59 -2.47
C GLU A 115 -12.45 14.63 -1.49
N ILE A 116 -12.05 13.47 -0.96
CA ILE A 116 -10.89 13.36 -0.06
C ILE A 116 -9.59 13.72 -0.79
N LEU A 117 -9.41 13.26 -2.03
CA LEU A 117 -8.26 13.62 -2.85
C LEU A 117 -8.21 15.13 -3.11
N ASP A 118 -9.33 15.76 -3.44
CA ASP A 118 -9.41 17.21 -3.64
C ASP A 118 -9.02 17.97 -2.38
N HIS A 119 -9.55 17.56 -1.22
CA HIS A 119 -9.18 18.15 0.07
C HIS A 119 -7.69 17.98 0.39
N TYR A 120 -7.12 16.80 0.10
CA TYR A 120 -5.69 16.53 0.26
C TYR A 120 -4.84 17.45 -0.62
N LEU A 121 -5.17 17.59 -1.90
CA LEU A 121 -4.43 18.43 -2.85
C LEU A 121 -4.50 19.91 -2.49
N GLU A 122 -5.68 20.40 -2.10
CA GLU A 122 -5.87 21.77 -1.62
C GLU A 122 -5.04 22.04 -0.37
N THR A 123 -5.12 21.13 0.61
CA THR A 123 -4.39 21.24 1.88
C THR A 123 -2.88 21.18 1.66
N LEU A 124 -2.40 20.28 0.80
CA LEU A 124 -0.99 20.18 0.43
C LEU A 124 -0.48 21.52 -0.10
N HIS A 125 -1.19 22.12 -1.06
CA HIS A 125 -0.80 23.41 -1.62
C HIS A 125 -0.86 24.54 -0.58
N ARG A 126 -1.95 24.62 0.19
CA ARG A 126 -2.16 25.63 1.23
C ARG A 126 -1.06 25.61 2.30
N LEU A 127 -0.50 24.42 2.60
CA LEU A 127 0.59 24.25 3.56
C LEU A 127 2.00 24.40 2.93
N GLY A 128 2.10 24.89 1.69
CA GLY A 128 3.36 25.21 1.02
C GLY A 128 3.89 24.11 0.10
N GLY A 129 3.15 23.03 -0.10
CA GLY A 129 3.45 22.00 -1.08
C GLY A 129 3.15 22.42 -2.53
N PRO A 130 3.54 21.58 -3.51
CA PRO A 130 3.25 21.83 -4.91
C PRO A 130 1.74 21.89 -5.17
N LYS A 131 1.35 22.72 -6.15
CA LYS A 131 -0.02 22.73 -6.67
C LYS A 131 -0.14 21.68 -7.77
N PHE A 132 -0.89 20.63 -7.51
CA PHE A 132 -1.26 19.64 -8.53
C PHE A 132 -2.67 19.92 -9.04
N ASP A 133 -2.88 19.75 -10.34
CA ASP A 133 -4.17 19.93 -11.00
C ASP A 133 -4.60 18.62 -11.64
N ARG A 134 -5.40 17.83 -10.93
CA ARG A 134 -5.85 16.52 -11.43
C ARG A 134 -6.79 16.59 -12.65
N HIS A 135 -7.29 17.78 -13.00
CA HIS A 135 -8.18 17.95 -14.15
C HIS A 135 -7.42 18.23 -15.43
N ASN A 136 -6.34 19.02 -15.34
CA ASN A 136 -5.55 19.42 -16.51
C ASN A 136 -4.18 18.73 -16.60
N ASP A 137 -3.79 17.99 -15.57
CA ASP A 137 -2.54 17.22 -15.54
C ASP A 137 -2.82 15.72 -15.33
N PRO A 138 -2.80 14.91 -16.41
CA PRO A 138 -3.08 13.49 -16.32
C PRO A 138 -2.03 12.71 -15.51
N GLU A 139 -0.80 13.22 -15.35
CA GLU A 139 0.21 12.54 -14.52
C GLU A 139 -0.22 12.44 -13.06
N VAL A 140 -0.98 13.43 -12.56
CA VAL A 140 -1.47 13.46 -11.18
C VAL A 140 -2.37 12.26 -10.91
N MET A 141 -3.33 11.99 -11.79
CA MET A 141 -4.25 10.86 -11.64
C MET A 141 -3.57 9.52 -11.93
N VAL A 142 -2.59 9.48 -12.84
CA VAL A 142 -1.79 8.26 -13.07
C VAL A 142 -0.99 7.93 -11.81
N GLU A 143 -0.28 8.88 -11.23
CA GLU A 143 0.52 8.66 -10.02
C GLU A 143 -0.36 8.31 -8.81
N TYR A 144 -1.50 8.98 -8.65
CA TYR A 144 -2.49 8.66 -7.61
C TYR A 144 -2.93 7.19 -7.69
N LYS A 145 -3.28 6.71 -8.90
CA LYS A 145 -3.69 5.31 -9.12
C LYS A 145 -2.54 4.33 -8.90
N ARG A 146 -1.33 4.64 -9.40
CA ARG A 146 -0.12 3.83 -9.18
C ARG A 146 0.15 3.65 -7.69
N SER A 147 -0.08 4.69 -6.89
CA SER A 147 0.25 4.70 -5.45
C SER A 147 -0.53 3.67 -4.64
N PHE A 148 -1.72 3.22 -5.09
CA PHE A 148 -2.44 2.13 -4.42
C PHE A 148 -1.65 0.82 -4.38
N MET A 149 -0.63 0.64 -5.24
CA MET A 149 0.27 -0.51 -5.19
C MET A 149 0.95 -0.68 -3.83
N THR A 150 1.12 0.41 -3.08
CA THR A 150 1.72 0.37 -1.73
C THR A 150 0.89 -0.45 -0.72
N ASN A 151 -0.42 -0.58 -0.95
CA ASN A 151 -1.31 -1.34 -0.07
C ASN A 151 -1.12 -2.86 -0.18
N VAL A 152 -0.33 -3.33 -1.16
CA VAL A 152 -0.02 -4.75 -1.39
C VAL A 152 0.41 -5.50 -0.13
N ILE A 153 1.00 -4.79 0.85
CA ILE A 153 1.47 -5.35 2.11
C ILE A 153 0.42 -6.17 2.85
N TRP A 154 -0.87 -5.83 2.75
CA TRP A 154 -1.95 -6.61 3.38
C TRP A 154 -2.28 -7.91 2.62
N LEU A 155 -2.11 -7.91 1.29
CA LEU A 155 -2.28 -9.08 0.44
C LEU A 155 -1.20 -10.14 0.68
N ILE A 156 -0.06 -9.74 1.23
CA ILE A 156 1.05 -10.62 1.60
C ILE A 156 1.43 -10.56 3.08
N CYS A 157 0.58 -9.97 3.93
CA CYS A 157 0.88 -9.80 5.36
C CYS A 157 1.11 -11.18 6.02
N PRO A 158 2.30 -11.41 6.63
CA PRO A 158 2.58 -12.65 7.34
C PRO A 158 1.59 -12.92 8.48
N ASP A 159 1.35 -14.20 8.74
CA ASP A 159 0.55 -14.62 9.89
C ASP A 159 1.22 -14.15 11.20
N GLY A 160 0.41 -13.77 12.19
CA GLY A 160 0.88 -13.38 13.53
C GLY A 160 1.13 -11.87 13.70
N LEU A 161 1.35 -11.11 12.62
CA LEU A 161 1.50 -9.64 12.72
C LEU A 161 0.16 -8.93 12.91
N GLN A 162 -0.91 -9.47 12.34
CA GLN A 162 -2.24 -8.88 12.36
C GLN A 162 -3.30 -9.96 12.58
N SER A 163 -4.43 -9.59 13.17
CA SER A 163 -5.56 -10.52 13.31
C SER A 163 -6.09 -10.93 11.94
N LYS A 164 -6.54 -12.18 11.81
CA LYS A 164 -7.12 -12.72 10.55
C LYS A 164 -8.29 -11.88 10.03
N GLU A 165 -9.15 -11.39 10.91
CA GLU A 165 -10.30 -10.55 10.57
C GLU A 165 -9.88 -9.22 9.91
N ARG A 166 -8.88 -8.56 10.49
CA ARG A 166 -8.30 -7.32 9.94
C ARG A 166 -7.68 -7.55 8.57
N VAL A 167 -6.89 -8.63 8.43
CA VAL A 167 -6.29 -9.02 7.14
C VAL A 167 -7.38 -9.28 6.11
N ALA A 168 -8.41 -10.06 6.44
CA ALA A 168 -9.51 -10.36 5.52
C ALA A 168 -10.24 -9.08 5.07
N THR A 169 -10.55 -8.19 6.01
CA THR A 169 -11.20 -6.90 5.73
C THR A 169 -10.37 -6.01 4.81
N LEU A 170 -9.06 -5.91 5.06
CA LEU A 170 -8.19 -5.06 4.25
C LEU A 170 -7.91 -5.68 2.87
N CYS A 171 -7.77 -7.00 2.77
CA CYS A 171 -7.69 -7.67 1.48
C CYS A 171 -8.90 -7.35 0.59
N ASP A 172 -10.12 -7.42 1.12
CA ASP A 172 -11.33 -7.07 0.37
C ASP A 172 -11.30 -5.61 -0.13
N ARG A 173 -10.94 -4.67 0.75
CA ARG A 173 -10.84 -3.24 0.40
C ARG A 173 -9.77 -2.97 -0.67
N ILE A 174 -8.63 -3.66 -0.59
CA ILE A 174 -7.51 -3.49 -1.52
C ILE A 174 -7.81 -4.12 -2.86
N VAL A 175 -8.42 -5.31 -2.89
CA VAL A 175 -8.87 -5.91 -4.14
C VAL A 175 -9.83 -4.96 -4.86
N ALA A 176 -10.80 -4.38 -4.13
CA ALA A 176 -11.72 -3.41 -4.71
C ALA A 176 -11.01 -2.15 -5.25
N THR A 177 -9.96 -1.64 -4.59
CA THR A 177 -9.21 -0.48 -5.11
C THR A 177 -8.39 -0.86 -6.34
N TYR A 178 -7.80 -2.05 -6.35
CA TYR A 178 -7.02 -2.58 -7.48
C TYR A 178 -7.89 -2.72 -8.73
N ASP A 179 -9.11 -3.24 -8.57
CA ASP A 179 -10.06 -3.42 -9.67
C ASP A 179 -10.61 -2.07 -10.15
N ASP A 180 -11.07 -1.20 -9.25
CA ASP A 180 -11.68 0.09 -9.62
C ASP A 180 -10.68 1.01 -10.35
N HIS A 181 -9.42 1.02 -9.90
CA HIS A 181 -8.37 1.88 -10.48
C HIS A 181 -7.52 1.19 -11.53
N LYS A 182 -7.71 -0.11 -11.73
CA LYS A 182 -6.89 -0.96 -12.60
C LYS A 182 -5.40 -0.79 -12.29
N VAL A 183 -5.05 -0.84 -11.00
CA VAL A 183 -3.72 -0.43 -10.47
C VAL A 183 -2.58 -1.12 -11.21
N ILE A 184 -2.65 -2.44 -11.35
CA ILE A 184 -1.65 -3.25 -12.07
C ILE A 184 -1.56 -2.83 -13.54
N ASP A 185 -2.69 -2.61 -14.21
CA ASP A 185 -2.73 -2.23 -15.62
C ASP A 185 -2.13 -0.85 -15.87
N VAL A 186 -2.43 0.11 -14.98
CA VAL A 186 -1.87 1.46 -15.01
C VAL A 186 -0.35 1.42 -14.83
N ILE A 187 0.16 0.54 -13.97
CA ILE A 187 1.60 0.43 -13.73
C ILE A 187 2.32 -0.25 -14.89
N LEU A 188 1.74 -1.32 -15.44
CA LEU A 188 2.34 -2.07 -16.55
C LEU A 188 2.09 -1.44 -17.92
N GLY A 189 1.17 -0.47 -18.02
CA GLY A 189 0.75 0.12 -19.29
C GLY A 189 -0.01 -0.86 -20.20
N GLN A 190 -0.54 -1.96 -19.65
CA GLN A 190 -1.17 -3.05 -20.38
C GLN A 190 -2.41 -3.57 -19.63
N PRO A 191 -3.54 -3.82 -20.31
CA PRO A 191 -4.73 -4.34 -19.64
C PRO A 191 -4.47 -5.74 -19.08
N LYS A 192 -5.22 -6.10 -18.04
CA LYS A 192 -5.28 -7.48 -17.55
C LYS A 192 -5.66 -8.44 -18.70
N PRO A 193 -4.98 -9.59 -18.85
CA PRO A 193 -5.38 -10.60 -19.82
C PRO A 193 -6.84 -11.03 -19.59
N VAL A 194 -7.60 -11.15 -20.68
CA VAL A 194 -8.95 -11.72 -20.62
C VAL A 194 -8.82 -13.23 -20.45
N ALA A 195 -9.52 -13.79 -19.45
CA ALA A 195 -9.57 -15.23 -19.20
C ALA A 195 -10.34 -15.96 -20.30
#